data_AF-A0A2D7EYM0-F1
#
_entry.id   AF-A0A2D7EYM0-F1
#
_cell.length_a   1.000
_cell.length_b   1.000
_cell.length_c   1.000
_cell.angle_alpha   90.00
_cell.angle_beta   90.00
_cell.angle_gamma   90.00
#
_symmetry.space_group_name_H-M   'P 1'
#
loop_
_entity.id
_entity.type
_entity.pdbx_description
1 polymer ?
#
loop_
_entity_poly.entity_id
_entity_poly.type
_entity_poly.pdbx_seq_one_letter_code
_entity_poly.pdbx_strand_id
1 'polypeptide(L)'
;MIVQTVYKHDFIDSPVLRESFTYSGRNALYDMFESLSEDCGQYYQFDPIAIRCSYSEYEDFEEIQADYPQIKDMEDLKNHTDVWEYKMEYIDRTEKGIIIQQF
;
A
#
# COMPACT_ATOMS: atom_id res chain seq x y z
N MET A 1 -9.44 25.86 -4.80
CA MET A 1 -9.04 24.56 -4.23
C MET A 1 -7.90 24.82 -3.28
N ILE A 2 -8.01 24.45 -2.01
CA ILE A 2 -6.88 24.53 -1.08
C ILE A 2 -6.14 23.21 -1.23
N VAL A 3 -5.11 23.19 -2.06
CA VAL A 3 -4.20 22.05 -2.16
C VAL A 3 -3.32 22.10 -0.92
N GLN A 4 -3.49 21.15 -0.01
CA GLN A 4 -2.52 20.93 1.06
C GLN A 4 -1.39 20.08 0.51
N THR A 5 -0.16 20.57 0.66
CA THR A 5 1.02 19.72 0.54
C THR A 5 0.99 18.74 1.70
N VAL A 6 0.73 17.47 1.41
CA VAL A 6 0.76 16.41 2.40
C VAL A 6 2.20 15.94 2.50
N TYR A 7 2.81 16.13 3.66
CA TYR A 7 4.14 15.59 3.92
C TYR A 7 4.02 14.11 4.29
N LYS A 8 5.10 13.33 4.13
CA LYS A 8 5.17 11.92 4.53
C LYS A 8 4.58 11.67 5.92
N HIS A 9 4.82 12.59 6.87
CA HIS A 9 4.29 12.49 8.22
C HIS A 9 2.75 12.52 8.26
N ASP A 10 2.11 13.43 7.51
CA ASP A 10 0.66 13.56 7.45
C ASP A 10 0.01 12.32 6.81
N PHE A 11 0.67 11.72 5.81
CA PHE A 11 0.24 10.47 5.19
C PHE A 11 0.30 9.31 6.19
N ILE A 12 1.46 9.10 6.82
CA ILE A 12 1.67 7.98 7.73
C ILE A 12 0.79 8.13 8.97
N ASP A 13 0.61 9.33 9.50
CA ASP A 13 -0.18 9.54 10.73
C ASP A 13 -1.70 9.57 10.49
N SER A 14 -2.14 9.46 9.23
CA SER A 14 -3.56 9.43 8.89
C SER A 14 -4.32 8.36 9.70
N PRO A 15 -5.37 8.73 10.45
CA PRO A 15 -6.10 7.80 11.31
C PRO A 15 -6.78 6.70 10.49
N VAL A 16 -7.28 7.04 9.30
CA VAL A 16 -7.95 6.10 8.39
C VAL A 16 -6.99 5.01 7.90
N LEU A 17 -5.75 5.40 7.58
CA LEU A 17 -4.73 4.44 7.14
C LEU A 17 -4.19 3.63 8.31
N ARG A 18 -4.05 4.24 9.50
CA ARG A 18 -3.61 3.56 10.73
C ARG A 18 -4.50 2.40 11.15
N GLU A 19 -5.80 2.48 10.86
CA GLU A 19 -6.76 1.42 11.18
C GLU A 19 -6.69 0.23 10.23
N SER A 20 -6.11 0.40 9.03
CA SER A 20 -6.17 -0.60 7.96
C SER A 20 -4.79 -1.10 7.52
N PHE A 21 -3.72 -0.36 7.87
CA PHE A 21 -2.36 -0.65 7.45
C PHE A 21 -1.35 -0.55 8.60
N THR A 22 -0.37 -1.43 8.62
CA THR A 22 0.77 -1.40 9.53
C THR A 22 1.61 -0.14 9.32
N TYR A 23 2.51 0.13 10.26
CA TYR A 23 3.42 1.27 10.12
C TYR A 23 4.35 1.12 8.90
N SER A 24 4.90 -0.08 8.68
CA SER A 24 5.72 -0.36 7.51
C SER A 24 4.91 -0.34 6.22
N GLY A 25 3.68 -0.87 6.21
CA GLY A 25 2.78 -0.79 5.05
C GLY A 25 2.45 0.65 4.65
N ARG A 26 2.17 1.53 5.61
CA ARG A 26 1.95 2.96 5.33
C ARG A 26 3.18 3.65 4.74
N ASN A 27 4.37 3.28 5.19
CA ASN A 27 5.61 3.79 4.58
C ASN A 27 5.76 3.29 3.15
N ALA A 28 5.52 2.00 2.91
CA ALA A 28 5.59 1.41 1.58
C ALA A 28 4.56 2.03 0.61
N LEU A 29 3.32 2.25 1.07
CA LEU A 29 2.28 2.96 0.29
C LEU A 29 2.74 4.37 -0.08
N TYR A 30 3.29 5.12 0.88
CA TYR A 30 3.78 6.46 0.61
C TYR A 30 4.90 6.44 -0.43
N ASP A 31 5.89 5.56 -0.28
CA ASP A 31 7.02 5.45 -1.21
C ASP A 31 6.54 5.02 -2.63
N MET A 32 5.50 4.18 -2.71
CA MET A 32 4.83 3.82 -3.98
C MET A 32 4.16 5.05 -4.62
N PHE A 33 3.36 5.82 -3.88
CA PHE A 33 2.69 7.02 -4.40
C PHE A 33 3.67 8.14 -4.77
N GLU A 34 4.77 8.28 -4.03
CA GLU A 34 5.85 9.21 -4.35
C GLU A 34 6.48 8.84 -5.69
N SER A 35 6.84 7.56 -5.87
CA SER A 35 7.39 7.04 -7.13
C SER A 35 6.44 7.25 -8.31
N LEU A 36 5.13 7.01 -8.12
CA LEU A 36 4.10 7.26 -9.15
C LEU A 36 3.95 8.76 -9.48
N SER A 37 4.04 9.63 -8.48
CA SER A 37 3.96 11.08 -8.66
C SER A 37 5.17 11.60 -9.44
N GLU A 38 6.37 11.07 -9.14
CA GLU A 38 7.60 11.39 -9.86
C GLU A 38 7.54 10.95 -11.33
N ASP A 39 7.04 9.75 -11.61
CA ASP A 39 6.91 9.22 -12.97
C ASP A 39 5.87 10.00 -13.81
N CYS A 40 4.72 10.31 -13.21
CA CYS A 40 3.66 11.08 -13.88
C CYS A 40 3.95 12.59 -14.00
N GLY A 41 4.94 13.10 -13.27
CA GLY A 41 5.24 14.53 -13.17
C GLY A 41 4.09 15.36 -12.59
N GLN A 42 3.15 14.73 -11.88
CA GLN A 42 1.99 15.36 -11.25
C GLN A 42 1.89 14.93 -9.79
N TYR A 43 1.52 15.88 -8.93
CA TYR A 43 1.29 15.59 -7.52
C TYR A 43 0.05 14.71 -7.37
N TYR A 44 0.20 13.56 -6.72
CA TYR A 44 -0.94 12.74 -6.33
C TYR A 44 -1.78 13.45 -5.27
N GLN A 45 -3.10 13.46 -5.44
CA GLN A 45 -4.00 14.01 -4.44
C GLN A 45 -4.19 12.99 -3.31
N PHE A 46 -3.73 13.33 -2.11
CA PHE A 46 -3.92 12.47 -0.95
C PHE A 46 -5.40 12.38 -0.56
N ASP A 47 -5.98 11.19 -0.74
CA ASP A 47 -7.30 10.83 -0.22
C ASP A 47 -7.20 9.51 0.57
N PRO A 48 -7.14 9.58 1.91
CA PRO A 48 -6.94 8.39 2.73
C PRO A 48 -8.12 7.42 2.69
N ILE A 49 -9.33 7.88 2.37
CA ILE A 49 -10.51 7.02 2.24
C ILE A 49 -10.42 6.24 0.93
N ALA A 50 -10.08 6.93 -0.17
CA ALA A 50 -9.88 6.28 -1.46
C ALA A 50 -8.73 5.27 -1.40
N ILE A 51 -7.63 5.60 -0.72
CA ILE A 51 -6.49 4.68 -0.54
C ILE A 51 -6.92 3.45 0.25
N ARG A 52 -7.61 3.64 1.38
CA ARG A 52 -8.13 2.52 2.19
C ARG A 52 -9.05 1.59 1.40
N CYS A 53 -9.90 2.13 0.54
CA CYS A 53 -10.83 1.33 -0.26
C CYS A 53 -10.18 0.73 -1.52
N SER A 54 -9.04 1.26 -1.96
CA SER A 54 -8.37 0.81 -3.18
C SER A 54 -7.26 -0.19 -2.89
N TYR A 55 -6.70 -0.22 -1.68
CA TYR A 55 -5.55 -1.05 -1.36
C TYR A 55 -5.79 -1.87 -0.10
N SER A 56 -5.15 -3.03 -0.02
CA SER A 56 -5.15 -3.88 1.17
C SER A 56 -3.77 -4.47 1.39
N GLU A 57 -3.42 -4.60 2.66
CA GLU A 57 -2.15 -5.18 3.10
C GLU A 57 -2.39 -6.57 3.68
N TYR A 58 -1.51 -7.48 3.30
CA TYR A 58 -1.49 -8.88 3.68
C TYR A 58 -0.08 -9.24 4.16
N GLU A 59 0.03 -10.17 5.11
CA GLU A 59 1.33 -10.64 5.60
C GLU A 59 2.04 -11.50 4.55
N ASP A 60 1.28 -12.39 3.90
CA ASP A 60 1.79 -13.37 2.94
C ASP A 60 0.71 -13.76 1.90
N PHE A 61 1.13 -14.46 0.85
CA PHE A 61 0.26 -14.92 -0.23
C PHE A 61 -0.88 -15.83 0.26
N GLU A 62 -0.68 -16.59 1.35
CA GLU A 62 -1.72 -17.44 1.93
C GLU A 62 -2.93 -16.63 2.43
N GLU A 63 -2.72 -15.44 2.98
CA GLU A 63 -3.82 -14.56 3.40
C GLU A 63 -4.58 -14.01 2.18
N ILE A 64 -3.86 -13.64 1.13
CA ILE A 64 -4.47 -13.20 -0.13
C ILE A 64 -5.34 -14.31 -0.71
N GLN A 65 -4.85 -15.56 -0.68
CA GLN A 65 -5.59 -16.71 -1.19
C GLN A 65 -6.82 -17.04 -0.35
N ALA A 66 -6.82 -16.71 0.95
CA ALA A 66 -8.00 -16.88 1.79
C ALA A 66 -9.15 -15.95 1.38
N ASP A 67 -8.83 -14.69 1.01
CA ASP A 67 -9.81 -13.70 0.55
C ASP A 67 -10.16 -13.86 -0.94
N TYR A 68 -9.19 -14.29 -1.76
CA TYR A 68 -9.32 -14.49 -3.20
C TYR A 68 -8.95 -15.94 -3.59
N PRO A 69 -9.78 -16.94 -3.26
CA PRO A 69 -9.47 -18.36 -3.49
C PRO A 69 -9.35 -18.74 -4.97
N GLN A 70 -9.81 -17.89 -5.89
CA GLN A 70 -9.62 -18.04 -7.32
C GLN A 70 -8.18 -17.82 -7.77
N ILE A 71 -7.39 -17.07 -7.00
CA ILE A 71 -6.00 -16.77 -7.31
C ILE A 71 -5.16 -18.00 -6.98
N LYS A 72 -4.49 -18.54 -8.00
CA LYS A 72 -3.73 -19.80 -7.87
C LYS A 72 -2.28 -19.58 -7.47
N ASP A 73 -1.70 -18.49 -7.94
CA ASP A 73 -0.30 -18.17 -7.77
C ASP A 73 -0.08 -16.65 -7.93
N MET A 74 1.13 -16.20 -7.62
CA MET A 74 1.51 -14.79 -7.67
C MET A 74 1.46 -14.21 -9.09
N GLU A 75 1.60 -15.06 -10.12
CA GLU A 75 1.53 -14.62 -11.52
C GLU A 75 0.08 -14.33 -11.91
N ASP A 76 -0.85 -15.19 -11.49
CA ASP A 76 -2.29 -14.97 -11.61
C ASP A 76 -2.73 -13.70 -10.86
N LEU A 77 -2.21 -13.49 -9.64
CA LEU A 77 -2.48 -12.28 -8.86
C LEU A 77 -2.04 -11.02 -9.62
N LYS A 78 -0.82 -11.02 -10.18
CA LYS A 78 -0.27 -9.90 -10.96
C LYS A 78 -1.01 -9.64 -12.27
N ASN A 79 -1.75 -10.62 -12.79
CA ASN A 79 -2.62 -10.43 -13.96
C ASN A 79 -3.95 -9.75 -13.58
N HIS A 80 -4.39 -9.89 -12.33
CA HIS A 80 -5.64 -9.33 -11.84
C HIS A 80 -5.48 -7.98 -11.15
N THR A 81 -4.33 -7.73 -10.52
CA THR A 81 -4.04 -6.53 -9.73
C THR A 81 -2.57 -6.16 -9.78
N ASP A 82 -2.27 -4.90 -9.48
CA ASP A 82 -0.94 -4.48 -9.06
C ASP A 82 -0.61 -5.04 -7.67
N VAL A 83 0.61 -5.58 -7.55
CA VAL A 83 1.13 -6.21 -6.33
C VAL A 83 2.42 -5.52 -5.94
N TRP A 84 2.49 -5.07 -4.70
CA TRP A 84 3.63 -4.37 -4.15
C TRP A 84 4.15 -5.07 -2.89
N GLU A 85 5.29 -5.75 -3.04
CA GLU A 85 5.96 -6.44 -1.93
C GLU A 85 6.94 -5.48 -1.27
N TYR A 86 6.86 -5.32 0.06
CA TYR A 86 7.79 -4.47 0.81
C TYR A 86 8.51 -5.27 1.89
N LYS A 87 9.75 -4.83 2.17
CA LYS A 87 10.58 -5.36 3.26
C LYS A 87 11.24 -4.18 3.97
N MET A 88 10.95 -4.03 5.25
CA MET A 88 11.53 -3.02 6.13
C MET A 88 12.43 -3.72 7.16
N GLU A 89 13.73 -3.45 7.08
CA GLU A 89 14.73 -4.02 7.97
C GLU A 89 15.00 -3.07 9.14
N TYR A 90 14.76 -3.57 10.35
CA TYR A 90 15.13 -2.93 11.60
C TYR A 90 16.37 -3.60 12.19
N ILE A 91 16.95 -2.98 13.21
CA ILE A 91 18.16 -3.50 13.87
C ILE A 91 17.88 -4.84 14.56
N ASP A 92 16.67 -5.03 15.10
CA ASP A 92 16.26 -6.22 15.86
C ASP A 92 15.29 -7.16 15.13
N ARG A 93 14.64 -6.69 14.05
CA ARG A 93 13.60 -7.45 13.34
C ARG A 93 13.48 -7.05 11.88
N THR A 94 12.75 -7.85 11.10
CA THR A 94 12.36 -7.51 9.74
C THR A 94 10.85 -7.58 9.64
N GLU A 95 10.26 -6.54 9.08
CA GLU A 95 8.83 -6.52 8.73
C GLU A 95 8.72 -6.65 7.22
N LYS A 96 7.87 -7.54 6.76
CA LYS A 96 7.55 -7.73 5.35
C LYS A 96 6.04 -7.74 5.20
N GLY A 97 5.56 -7.45 4.00
CA GLY A 97 4.16 -7.54 3.68
C GLY A 97 3.93 -7.32 2.19
N ILE A 98 2.69 -7.57 1.79
CA ILE A 98 2.24 -7.48 0.41
C ILE A 98 1.05 -6.53 0.38
N ILE A 99 1.14 -5.51 -0.44
CA ILE A 99 0.04 -4.58 -0.69
C ILE A 99 -0.50 -4.89 -2.08
N ILE A 100 -1.80 -5.11 -2.17
CA ILE A 100 -2.49 -5.30 -3.46
C ILE A 100 -3.55 -4.23 -3.66
N GLN A 101 -3.81 -3.91 -4.92
CA GLN A 101 -4.98 -3.12 -5.28
C GLN A 101 -6.24 -4.01 -5.24
N GLN A 102 -7.28 -3.56 -4.55
CA GLN A 102 -8.57 -4.25 -4.52
C GLN A 102 -9.27 -4.10 -5.89
N PHE A 103 -9.86 -5.20 -6.38
CA PHE A 103 -10.60 -5.28 -7.65
C PHE A 103 -11.96 -5.96 -7.47
#